data_AF-A0A2S6TP89-F1
#
_entry.id   AF-A0A2S6TP89-F1
#
_cell.length_a   1.000
_cell.length_b   1.000
_cell.length_c   1.000
_cell.angle_alpha   90.00
_cell.angle_beta   90.00
_cell.angle_gamma   90.00
#
_symmetry.space_group_name_H-M   'P 1'
#
loop_
_entity.id
_entity.type
_entity.pdbx_description
1 polymer ?
#
loop_
_entity_poly.entity_id
_entity_poly.type
_entity_poly.pdbx_seq_one_letter_code
_entity_poly.pdbx_strand_id
1 'polypeptide(L)'
;AVAHDVWPPEGVVPLDPWSVPFLNTVILLSSGAAVTRAHHMVRLGDNKRAARWILLTVLLAMIFTGFQAYEYVHATFAFTGGIYSSTFYLATGFHGFHVIIGTIFLIVCWFRARAGHFTPEVHVGFEAAAWYWHFVDVVWLFLFASIYWWGSLGYTPV
;
A
#
# COMPACT_ATOMS: atom_id res chain seq x y z
N ALA A 1 -24.77 17.21 -2.37
CA ALA A 1 -24.07 16.75 -1.16
C ALA A 1 -24.42 17.72 -0.04
N VAL A 2 -25.00 17.26 1.06
CA VAL A 2 -25.26 18.12 2.22
C VAL A 2 -23.91 18.30 2.92
N ALA A 3 -23.44 19.54 3.05
CA ALA A 3 -22.26 19.83 3.85
C ALA A 3 -22.65 19.65 5.32
N HIS A 4 -21.92 18.81 6.05
CA HIS A 4 -22.09 18.65 7.49
C HIS A 4 -21.19 19.66 8.20
N ASP A 5 -21.70 20.29 9.26
CA ASP A 5 -20.96 21.31 10.04
C ASP A 5 -19.81 20.70 10.87
N VAL A 6 -19.74 19.36 10.98
CA VAL A 6 -18.75 18.61 11.75
C VAL A 6 -18.19 17.45 10.91
N TRP A 7 -16.88 17.22 11.01
CA TRP A 7 -16.19 16.10 10.36
C TRP A 7 -15.37 15.29 11.38
N PRO A 8 -15.50 13.95 11.42
CA PRO A 8 -16.38 13.11 10.61
C PRO A 8 -17.90 13.32 10.90
N PRO A 9 -18.81 12.98 9.96
CA PRO A 9 -20.26 13.14 10.17
C PRO A 9 -20.75 12.38 11.41
N GLU A 10 -21.79 12.90 12.07
CA GLU A 10 -22.39 12.28 13.26
C GLU A 10 -22.79 10.81 13.00
N GLY A 11 -22.44 9.93 13.94
CA GLY A 11 -22.72 8.49 13.85
C GLY A 11 -21.66 7.67 13.10
N VAL A 12 -20.66 8.32 12.46
CA VAL A 12 -19.49 7.62 11.91
C VAL A 12 -18.43 7.45 12.98
N VAL A 13 -18.09 6.21 13.29
CA VAL A 13 -16.92 5.88 14.12
C VAL A 13 -15.74 5.60 13.19
N PRO A 14 -14.78 6.54 13.04
CA PRO A 14 -13.61 6.32 12.20
C PRO A 14 -12.71 5.23 12.78
N LEU A 15 -11.90 4.62 11.92
CA LEU A 15 -10.88 3.66 12.33
C LEU A 15 -9.75 4.38 13.08
N ASP A 16 -9.19 3.74 14.10
CA ASP A 16 -8.04 4.28 14.83
C ASP A 16 -6.79 4.30 13.91
N PRO A 17 -6.26 5.48 13.55
CA PRO A 17 -5.10 5.60 12.66
C PRO A 17 -3.85 4.92 13.22
N TRP A 18 -3.72 4.76 14.54
CA TRP A 18 -2.52 4.22 15.18
C TRP A 18 -2.49 2.70 15.30
N SER A 19 -3.57 2.04 14.89
CA SER A 19 -3.71 0.59 14.93
C SER A 19 -3.26 -0.06 13.61
N VAL A 20 -4.18 -0.68 12.88
CA VAL A 20 -3.96 -1.33 11.58
C VAL A 20 -3.42 -0.35 10.51
N PRO A 21 -3.91 0.90 10.37
CA PRO A 21 -3.41 1.82 9.35
C PRO A 21 -1.93 2.18 9.53
N PHE A 22 -1.49 2.38 10.77
CA PHE A 22 -0.07 2.64 11.07
C PHE A 22 0.80 1.41 10.79
N LEU A 23 0.34 0.21 11.17
CA LEU A 23 1.03 -1.04 10.84
C LEU A 23 1.19 -1.22 9.32
N ASN A 24 0.13 -0.96 8.56
CA ASN A 24 0.15 -0.98 7.09
C ASN A 24 1.17 0.00 6.50
N THR A 25 1.31 1.19 7.10
CA THR A 25 2.32 2.17 6.70
C THR A 25 3.75 1.66 6.93
N VAL A 26 4.02 1.05 8.09
CA VAL A 26 5.33 0.46 8.39
C VAL A 26 5.67 -0.68 7.43
N ILE A 27 4.68 -1.52 7.10
CA ILE A 27 4.83 -2.64 6.15
C ILE A 27 5.19 -2.11 4.76
N LEU A 28 4.46 -1.12 4.24
CA LEU A 28 4.74 -0.56 2.91
C LEU A 28 6.11 0.12 2.85
N LEU A 29 6.46 0.96 3.83
CA LEU A 29 7.78 1.58 3.87
C LEU A 29 8.92 0.56 3.95
N SER A 30 8.73 -0.52 4.71
CA SER A 30 9.69 -1.63 4.78
C SER A 30 9.80 -2.36 3.43
N SER A 31 8.68 -2.51 2.72
CA SER A 31 8.65 -3.12 1.39
C SER A 31 9.36 -2.27 0.33
N GLY A 32 9.26 -0.94 0.42
CA GLY A 32 10.01 0.01 -0.40
C GLY A 32 11.52 -0.09 -0.16
N ALA A 33 11.95 -0.17 1.10
CA ALA A 33 13.37 -0.40 1.42
C ALA A 33 13.88 -1.76 0.85
N ALA A 34 13.06 -2.81 0.94
CA ALA A 34 13.38 -4.11 0.38
C ALA A 34 13.49 -4.09 -1.16
N VAL A 35 12.62 -3.34 -1.86
CA VAL A 35 12.69 -3.22 -3.34
C VAL A 35 13.91 -2.41 -3.78
N THR A 36 14.28 -1.35 -3.04
CA THR A 36 15.54 -0.62 -3.28
C THR A 36 16.75 -1.52 -3.06
N ARG A 37 16.72 -2.38 -2.04
CA ARG A 37 17.78 -3.37 -1.81
C ARG A 37 17.85 -4.41 -2.92
N ALA A 38 16.71 -4.88 -3.43
CA ALA A 38 16.65 -5.75 -4.59
C ALA A 38 17.30 -5.10 -5.82
N HIS A 39 16.99 -3.82 -6.07
CA HIS A 39 17.58 -3.05 -7.17
C HIS A 39 19.11 -3.02 -7.09
N HIS A 40 19.64 -2.72 -5.91
CA HIS A 40 21.07 -2.73 -5.69
C HIS A 40 21.70 -4.11 -5.98
N MET A 41 21.01 -5.21 -5.69
CA MET A 41 21.51 -6.56 -5.98
C MET A 41 21.51 -6.87 -7.49
N VAL A 42 20.49 -6.42 -8.23
CA VAL A 42 20.46 -6.53 -9.70
C VAL A 42 21.64 -5.77 -10.33
N ARG A 43 21.92 -4.55 -9.85
CA ARG A 43 23.07 -3.75 -10.31
C ARG A 43 24.43 -4.35 -9.97
N LEU A 44 24.50 -5.21 -8.96
CA LEU A 44 25.70 -6.01 -8.64
C LEU A 44 25.78 -7.33 -9.42
N GLY A 45 24.78 -7.64 -10.26
CA GLY A 45 24.68 -8.90 -11.00
C GLY A 45 24.24 -10.10 -10.14
N ASP A 46 23.86 -9.89 -8.88
CA ASP A 46 23.40 -10.97 -7.98
C ASP A 46 21.89 -11.15 -8.07
N ASN A 47 21.46 -11.78 -9.16
CA ASN A 47 20.05 -12.11 -9.42
C ASN A 47 19.42 -13.03 -8.35
N LYS A 48 20.22 -13.89 -7.71
CA LYS A 48 19.73 -14.77 -6.63
C LYS A 48 19.39 -13.97 -5.37
N ARG A 49 20.23 -13.00 -4.98
CA ARG A 49 19.92 -12.08 -3.89
C ARG A 49 18.79 -11.13 -4.25
N ALA A 50 18.77 -10.61 -5.48
CA ALA A 50 17.67 -9.78 -5.95
C ALA A 50 16.34 -10.51 -5.82
N ALA A 51 16.24 -11.77 -6.29
CA ALA A 51 15.03 -12.58 -6.15
C ALA A 51 14.59 -12.78 -4.68
N ARG A 52 15.53 -12.92 -3.73
CA ARG A 52 15.16 -13.01 -2.30
C ARG A 52 14.55 -11.72 -1.76
N TRP A 53 15.12 -10.57 -2.13
CA TRP A 53 14.58 -9.27 -1.71
C TRP A 53 13.24 -8.94 -2.38
N ILE A 54 13.08 -9.27 -3.67
CA ILE A 54 11.79 -9.14 -4.37
C ILE A 54 10.73 -10.01 -3.69
N LEU A 55 11.07 -11.26 -3.32
CA LEU A 55 10.14 -12.13 -2.59
C LEU A 55 9.71 -11.51 -1.26
N LEU A 56 10.65 -10.91 -0.52
CA LEU A 56 10.33 -10.22 0.73
C LEU A 56 9.35 -9.06 0.48
N THR A 57 9.57 -8.23 -0.55
CA THR A 57 8.65 -7.16 -0.93
C THR A 57 7.25 -7.71 -1.27
N VAL A 58 7.17 -8.81 -2.03
CA VAL A 58 5.90 -9.46 -2.37
C VAL A 58 5.18 -10.01 -1.13
N LEU A 59 5.91 -10.61 -0.18
CA LEU A 59 5.32 -11.10 1.08
C LEU A 59 4.75 -9.94 1.90
N LEU A 60 5.50 -8.84 2.04
CA LEU A 60 5.03 -7.64 2.73
C LEU A 60 3.80 -7.04 2.06
N ALA A 61 3.76 -6.99 0.73
CA ALA A 61 2.61 -6.54 -0.06
C ALA A 61 1.35 -7.38 0.18
N MET A 62 1.50 -8.70 0.23
CA MET A 62 0.38 -9.61 0.53
C MET A 62 -0.12 -9.44 1.96
N ILE A 63 0.78 -9.22 2.92
CA ILE A 63 0.42 -8.94 4.31
C ILE A 63 -0.36 -7.62 4.39
N PHE A 64 0.10 -6.56 3.74
CA PHE A 64 -0.63 -5.29 3.64
C PHE A 64 -2.04 -5.48 3.06
N THR A 65 -2.16 -6.22 1.95
CA THR A 65 -3.46 -6.49 1.30
C THR A 65 -4.39 -7.27 2.23
N GLY A 66 -3.85 -8.24 2.99
CA GLY A 66 -4.59 -9.00 3.99
C GLY A 66 -5.10 -8.13 5.14
N PHE A 67 -4.26 -7.24 5.68
CA PHE A 67 -4.69 -6.28 6.71
C PHE A 67 -5.71 -5.28 6.18
N GLN A 68 -5.58 -4.83 4.93
CA GLN A 68 -6.57 -3.95 4.31
C GLN A 68 -7.94 -4.65 4.16
N ALA A 69 -7.94 -5.94 3.80
CA ALA A 69 -9.17 -6.73 3.76
C ALA A 69 -9.77 -6.94 5.16
N TYR A 70 -8.93 -7.21 6.17
CA TYR A 70 -9.36 -7.30 7.57
C TYR A 70 -10.03 -6.01 8.03
N GLU A 71 -9.42 -4.86 7.74
CA GLU A 71 -9.96 -3.53 8.05
C GLU A 71 -11.32 -3.30 7.38
N TYR A 72 -11.48 -3.68 6.11
CA TYR A 72 -12.76 -3.54 5.41
C TYR A 72 -13.88 -4.39 6.00
N VAL A 73 -13.56 -5.56 6.54
CA VAL A 73 -14.54 -6.45 7.20
C VAL A 73 -14.94 -5.93 8.59
N HIS A 74 -14.01 -5.25 9.29
CA HIS A 74 -14.25 -4.75 10.65
C HIS A 74 -14.69 -3.28 10.69
N ALA A 75 -14.75 -2.60 9.55
CA ALA A 75 -15.24 -1.23 9.45
C ALA A 75 -16.71 -1.14 9.88
N THR A 76 -17.02 -0.15 10.71
CA THR A 76 -18.37 0.09 11.29
C THR A 76 -19.31 0.83 10.34
N PHE A 77 -18.80 1.32 9.20
CA PHE A 77 -19.54 2.10 8.21
C PHE A 77 -19.61 1.37 6.87
N ALA A 78 -20.80 1.32 6.25
CA ALA A 78 -20.98 0.72 4.94
C ALA A 78 -20.59 1.69 3.81
N PHE A 79 -20.31 1.17 2.61
CA PHE A 79 -20.01 1.99 1.42
C PHE A 79 -21.05 3.10 1.18
N THR A 80 -22.33 2.79 1.38
CA THR A 80 -23.47 3.70 1.20
C THR A 80 -23.73 4.64 2.38
N GLY A 81 -22.87 4.65 3.41
CA GLY A 81 -22.98 5.44 4.63
C GLY A 81 -22.76 6.97 4.49
N GLY A 82 -22.80 7.52 3.28
CA GLY A 82 -22.64 8.94 3.01
C GLY A 82 -21.27 9.33 2.45
N ILE A 83 -20.95 10.63 2.50
CA ILE A 83 -19.77 11.20 1.83
C ILE A 83 -18.45 10.68 2.42
N TYR A 84 -18.37 10.50 3.74
CA TYR A 84 -17.18 9.98 4.42
C TYR A 84 -16.85 8.56 3.96
N SER A 85 -17.82 7.64 4.05
CA SER A 85 -17.61 6.24 3.67
C SER A 85 -17.34 6.09 2.17
N SER A 86 -18.06 6.83 1.32
CA SER A 86 -17.89 6.76 -0.13
C SER A 86 -16.50 7.22 -0.56
N THR A 87 -16.02 8.34 0.00
CA THR A 87 -14.68 8.87 -0.29
C THR A 87 -13.58 7.97 0.27
N PHE A 88 -13.75 7.44 1.49
CA PHE A 88 -12.85 6.45 2.10
C PHE A 88 -12.67 5.25 1.17
N TYR A 89 -13.75 4.50 0.91
CA TYR A 89 -13.66 3.23 0.16
C TYR A 89 -13.23 3.43 -1.30
N LEU A 90 -13.61 4.53 -1.95
CA LEU A 90 -13.16 4.80 -3.32
C LEU A 90 -11.65 5.05 -3.35
N ALA A 91 -11.14 5.90 -2.44
CA ALA A 91 -9.73 6.27 -2.41
C ALA A 91 -8.85 5.09 -1.98
N THR A 92 -9.19 4.43 -0.86
CA THR A 92 -8.43 3.29 -0.34
C THR A 92 -8.59 2.06 -1.22
N GLY A 93 -9.77 1.84 -1.83
CA GLY A 93 -10.04 0.73 -2.74
C GLY A 93 -9.27 0.85 -4.05
N PHE A 94 -9.24 2.05 -4.65
CA PHE A 94 -8.45 2.30 -5.85
C PHE A 94 -6.95 2.15 -5.58
N HIS A 95 -6.48 2.61 -4.44
CA HIS A 95 -5.10 2.36 -4.02
C HIS A 95 -4.82 0.86 -3.82
N GLY A 96 -5.70 0.12 -3.13
CA GLY A 96 -5.56 -1.33 -2.97
C GLY A 96 -5.50 -2.07 -4.30
N PHE A 97 -6.26 -1.63 -5.30
CA PHE A 97 -6.15 -2.14 -6.67
C PHE A 97 -4.76 -1.92 -7.28
N HIS A 98 -4.16 -0.73 -7.10
CA HIS A 98 -2.80 -0.45 -7.56
C HIS A 98 -1.77 -1.31 -6.82
N VAL A 99 -1.94 -1.55 -5.52
CA VAL A 99 -1.08 -2.47 -4.74
C VAL A 99 -1.12 -3.88 -5.35
N ILE A 100 -2.30 -4.39 -5.73
CA ILE A 100 -2.43 -5.71 -6.37
C ILE A 100 -1.69 -5.75 -7.72
N ILE A 101 -1.86 -4.73 -8.57
CA ILE A 101 -1.14 -4.64 -9.84
C ILE A 101 0.37 -4.63 -9.61
N GLY A 102 0.83 -3.81 -8.67
CA GLY A 102 2.26 -3.72 -8.32
C GLY A 102 2.80 -5.05 -7.80
N THR A 103 2.01 -5.77 -7.00
CA THR A 103 2.38 -7.09 -6.47
C THR A 103 2.54 -8.11 -7.58
N ILE A 104 1.59 -8.16 -8.53
CA ILE A 104 1.68 -9.02 -9.71
C ILE A 104 2.93 -8.67 -10.53
N PHE A 105 3.21 -7.38 -10.71
CA PHE A 105 4.38 -6.92 -11.46
C PHE A 105 5.70 -7.35 -10.80
N LEU A 106 5.79 -7.26 -9.47
CA LEU A 106 6.93 -7.77 -8.70
C LEU A 106 7.05 -9.29 -8.73
N ILE A 107 5.93 -10.02 -8.71
CA ILE A 107 5.94 -11.50 -8.88
C ILE A 107 6.52 -11.88 -10.25
N VAL A 108 6.12 -11.19 -11.32
CA VAL A 108 6.71 -11.41 -12.66
C VAL A 108 8.21 -11.13 -12.64
N CYS A 109 8.63 -10.03 -12.00
CA CYS A 109 10.04 -9.70 -11.85
C CYS A 109 10.80 -10.75 -11.01
N TRP A 110 10.17 -11.34 -10.01
CA TRP A 110 10.76 -12.41 -9.21
C TRP A 110 11.07 -13.66 -10.05
N PHE A 111 10.11 -14.11 -10.88
CA PHE A 111 10.34 -15.22 -11.80
C PHE A 111 11.46 -14.90 -12.81
N ARG A 112 11.48 -13.68 -13.35
CA ARG A 112 12.54 -13.22 -14.27
C ARG A 112 13.92 -13.14 -13.60
N ALA A 113 13.99 -12.70 -12.35
CA ALA A 113 15.23 -12.69 -11.57
C ALA A 113 15.75 -14.12 -11.34
N ARG A 114 14.86 -15.06 -11.00
CA ARG A 114 15.23 -16.48 -10.83
C ARG A 114 15.70 -17.14 -12.11
N ALA A 115 15.13 -16.76 -13.26
CA ALA A 115 15.56 -17.20 -14.58
C ALA A 115 16.85 -16.50 -15.06
N GLY A 116 17.37 -15.51 -14.32
CA GLY A 116 18.59 -14.79 -14.67
C GLY A 116 18.43 -13.80 -15.82
N HIS A 117 17.21 -13.34 -16.09
CA HIS A 117 16.92 -12.44 -17.22
C HIS A 117 17.37 -10.98 -17.03
N PHE A 118 17.90 -10.61 -15.86
CA PHE A 118 18.36 -9.26 -15.59
C PHE A 118 19.88 -9.19 -15.66
N THR A 119 20.40 -8.21 -16.40
CA THR A 119 21.83 -7.87 -16.38
C THR A 119 22.04 -6.56 -15.61
N PRO A 120 23.24 -6.31 -15.06
CA PRO A 120 23.55 -5.05 -14.38
C PRO A 120 23.30 -3.80 -15.22
N GLU A 121 23.33 -3.91 -16.55
CA GLU A 121 23.16 -2.81 -17.49
C GLU A 121 21.73 -2.73 -18.06
N VAL A 122 21.01 -3.86 -18.13
CA VAL A 122 19.70 -3.96 -18.79
C VAL A 122 18.69 -4.66 -17.88
N HIS A 123 17.91 -3.87 -17.16
CA HIS A 123 16.86 -4.36 -16.25
C HIS A 123 15.66 -3.40 -16.14
N VAL A 124 15.28 -2.76 -17.26
CA VAL A 124 14.17 -1.80 -17.36
C VAL A 124 12.85 -2.33 -16.81
N GLY A 125 12.56 -3.62 -17.01
CA GLY A 125 11.34 -4.23 -16.47
C GLY A 125 11.29 -4.23 -14.94
N PHE A 126 12.45 -4.38 -14.28
CA PHE A 126 12.54 -4.29 -12.83
C PHE A 126 12.55 -2.84 -12.34
N GLU A 127 13.20 -1.92 -13.07
CA GLU A 127 13.15 -0.48 -12.76
C GLU A 127 11.71 0.06 -12.81
N ALA A 128 10.95 -0.30 -13.85
CA ALA A 128 9.55 0.08 -13.98
C ALA A 128 8.70 -0.46 -12.81
N ALA A 129 8.94 -1.72 -12.40
CA ALA A 129 8.25 -2.29 -11.25
C ALA A 129 8.62 -1.59 -9.94
N ALA A 130 9.89 -1.23 -9.74
CA ALA A 130 10.35 -0.49 -8.56
C ALA A 130 9.76 0.93 -8.52
N TRP A 131 9.70 1.64 -9.64
CA TRP A 131 9.06 2.96 -9.72
C TRP A 131 7.57 2.89 -9.43
N TYR A 132 6.88 1.89 -10.00
CA TYR A 132 5.47 1.67 -9.72
C TYR A 132 5.23 1.36 -8.25
N TRP A 133 6.09 0.56 -7.62
CA TRP A 133 6.01 0.24 -6.20
C TRP A 133 6.19 1.47 -5.32
N HIS A 134 7.19 2.31 -5.59
CA HIS A 134 7.38 3.56 -4.85
C HIS A 134 6.24 4.57 -5.08
N PHE A 135 5.64 4.61 -6.28
CA PHE A 135 4.43 5.39 -6.52
C PHE A 135 3.29 4.96 -5.59
N VAL A 136 3.06 3.64 -5.47
CA VAL A 136 2.06 3.08 -4.56
C VAL A 136 2.36 3.49 -3.12
N ASP A 137 3.61 3.34 -2.65
CA ASP A 137 4.01 3.74 -1.30
C ASP A 137 3.68 5.21 -1.00
N VAL A 138 4.02 6.12 -1.92
CA VAL A 138 3.79 7.56 -1.75
C VAL A 138 2.29 7.87 -1.69
N VAL A 139 1.48 7.27 -2.57
CA VAL A 139 0.01 7.46 -2.54
C VAL A 139 -0.57 7.01 -1.21
N TRP A 140 -0.08 5.90 -0.63
CA TRP A 140 -0.51 5.45 0.69
C TRP A 140 -0.23 6.48 1.78
N LEU A 141 0.96 7.09 1.79
CA LEU A 141 1.30 8.10 2.80
C LEU A 141 0.34 9.30 2.75
N PHE A 142 -0.06 9.72 1.55
CA PHE A 142 -1.08 10.78 1.40
C PHE A 142 -2.45 10.33 1.91
N LEU A 143 -2.86 9.09 1.64
CA LEU A 143 -4.12 8.55 2.16
C LEU A 143 -4.11 8.43 3.69
N PHE A 144 -3.03 7.92 4.26
CA PHE A 144 -2.85 7.84 5.72
C PHE A 144 -2.95 9.22 6.37
N ALA A 145 -2.19 10.21 5.87
CA ALA A 145 -2.20 11.55 6.44
C ALA A 145 -3.55 12.27 6.28
N SER A 146 -4.20 12.13 5.12
CA SER A 146 -5.40 12.92 4.79
C SER A 146 -6.68 12.27 5.34
N ILE A 147 -6.85 10.97 5.12
CA ILE A 147 -8.10 10.27 5.45
C ILE A 147 -8.06 9.73 6.88
N TYR A 148 -7.00 8.98 7.22
CA TYR A 148 -6.92 8.30 8.52
C TYR A 148 -6.54 9.26 9.64
N TRP A 149 -5.52 10.10 9.45
CA TRP A 149 -5.11 11.05 10.48
C TRP A 149 -5.98 12.29 10.47
N TRP A 150 -5.86 13.16 9.46
CA TRP A 150 -6.56 14.44 9.44
C TRP A 150 -8.08 14.27 9.45
N GLY A 151 -8.61 13.31 8.68
CA GLY A 151 -10.04 13.01 8.62
C GLY A 151 -10.64 12.42 9.91
N SER A 152 -9.84 11.97 10.87
CA SER A 152 -10.31 11.46 12.18
C SER A 152 -10.08 12.42 13.34
N LEU A 153 -9.34 13.53 13.16
CA LEU A 153 -8.97 14.46 14.24
C LEU A 153 -10.17 15.08 14.98
N GLY A 154 -11.30 15.27 14.30
CA GLY A 154 -12.52 15.81 14.90
C GLY A 154 -13.33 14.80 15.71
N TYR A 155 -12.94 13.52 15.70
CA TYR A 155 -13.64 12.47 16.44
C TYR A 155 -13.26 12.51 17.92
N THR A 156 -14.25 12.70 18.78
CA THR A 156 -14.12 12.53 20.23
C THR A 156 -14.96 11.32 20.64
N PRO A 157 -14.37 10.30 21.30
CA PRO A 157 -15.16 9.21 21.85
C PRO A 157 -16.05 9.77 22.96
N VAL A 158 -17.37 9.67 22.79
CA VAL A 158 -18.37 9.94 23.83
C VAL A 158 -18.47 8.80 24.82
#